data_AF-A0AA97PJK0-F1
#
_entry.id   AF-A0AA97PJK0-F1
#
_cell.length_a   1.000
_cell.length_b   1.000
_cell.length_c   1.000
_cell.angle_alpha   90.00
_cell.angle_beta   90.00
_cell.angle_gamma   90.00
#
_symmetry.space_group_name_H-M   'P 1'
#
loop_
_entity.id
_entity.type
_entity.pdbx_description
1 polymer ?
#
loop_
_entity_poly.entity_id
_entity_poly.type
_entity_poly.pdbx_seq_one_letter_code
_entity_poly.pdbx_strand_id
1 'polypeptide(L)'
;MPSLVILLGCLALTLVLLAQAQRVNDTTFFSQARISGDVSAAEEDYTCSKTKGCALGCCGQLDPKTGLGVCGLGPTFCGEGCVSTCHYKSECDPGWGIEWSNASTCPLNVCCSEFGFCGTTPGFCGGKVVASPECGSGSRTSDAITIGYYEGWNMAQRSCNTMKPSEIPLGYYTHIFYSFALIDPKTFHVADMDAEVGSHYDAVAALKNKQPGLQVWIAIGGWAMNDPGPWRTAFSDMARSTASQDAFFQSLVSFLALHDFDGVDLDWEYPVAEDRGGVPEDFENYVTMISRLRMALNASGKRYGLSITLPASYWYLRGFDLQKIEPHLDFFNVMTYDIHGVWDKTVNSIGPYAFAHTNLTEIQIGLELLWRNNINPARVNLGLGFYGRSFTMKDPNCMSAGCEFTDGAKGGECTGTPGVLSVAEINKIIKNGGKVTYDAAAAVKIVTWDTDQWVSFDDVETLKIKQDYANRRCLGGTMVWAIDLDDGSMINALGSNLNRPKAVVAEDVVGWKWDQGYNPGVAQRRKREEL
;
A
#
# COMPACT_ATOMS: atom_id res chain seq x y z
N MET A 1 -34.02 -3.66 61.60
CA MET A 1 -32.69 -3.13 61.19
C MET A 1 -31.92 -3.95 60.14
N PRO A 2 -32.30 -5.17 59.66
CA PRO A 2 -31.49 -5.86 58.64
C PRO A 2 -31.78 -5.42 57.19
N SER A 3 -32.96 -4.84 56.89
CA SER A 3 -33.35 -4.50 55.52
C SER A 3 -32.68 -3.24 54.94
N LEU A 4 -32.14 -2.35 55.79
CA LEU A 4 -31.46 -1.13 55.34
C LEU A 4 -30.00 -1.40 54.92
N VAL A 5 -29.36 -2.40 55.54
CA VAL A 5 -27.96 -2.79 55.27
C VAL A 5 -27.82 -3.49 53.92
N ILE A 6 -28.83 -4.28 53.51
CA ILE A 6 -28.84 -4.97 52.21
C ILE A 6 -29.05 -3.96 51.05
N LEU A 7 -29.89 -2.94 51.25
CA LEU A 7 -30.13 -1.90 50.23
C LEU A 7 -28.89 -1.02 50.00
N LEU A 8 -28.18 -0.65 51.07
CA LEU A 8 -26.93 0.12 51.01
C LEU A 8 -25.78 -0.71 50.41
N GLY A 9 -25.71 -2.01 50.70
CA GLY A 9 -24.74 -2.93 50.10
C GLY A 9 -24.94 -3.14 48.60
N CYS A 10 -26.18 -3.28 48.13
CA CYS A 10 -26.49 -3.33 46.70
C CYS A 10 -26.19 -2.00 46.00
N LEU A 11 -26.54 -0.85 46.59
CA LEU A 11 -26.21 0.46 45.99
C LEU A 11 -24.70 0.67 45.85
N ALA A 12 -23.92 0.31 46.88
CA ALA A 12 -22.47 0.43 46.86
C ALA A 12 -21.84 -0.51 45.81
N LEU A 13 -22.35 -1.74 45.66
CA LEU A 13 -21.87 -2.67 44.64
C LEU A 13 -22.23 -2.20 43.21
N THR A 14 -23.42 -1.65 43.01
CA THR A 14 -23.84 -1.04 41.73
C THR A 14 -23.01 0.19 41.40
N LEU A 15 -22.69 1.05 42.37
CA LEU A 15 -21.81 2.22 42.21
C LEU A 15 -20.36 1.82 41.90
N VAL A 16 -19.85 0.74 42.50
CA VAL A 16 -18.51 0.21 42.19
C VAL A 16 -18.47 -0.41 40.79
N LEU A 17 -19.51 -1.14 40.39
CA LEU A 17 -19.65 -1.69 39.04
C LEU A 17 -19.80 -0.59 37.97
N LEU A 18 -20.55 0.47 38.25
CA LEU A 18 -20.67 1.65 37.40
C LEU A 18 -19.33 2.40 37.28
N ALA A 19 -18.61 2.61 38.39
CA ALA A 19 -17.30 3.26 38.37
C ALA A 19 -16.23 2.41 37.67
N GLN A 20 -16.32 1.07 37.76
CA GLN A 20 -15.45 0.15 37.02
C GLN A 20 -15.80 0.12 35.52
N ALA A 21 -17.08 0.10 35.16
CA ALA A 21 -17.52 0.19 33.77
C ALA A 21 -17.14 1.54 33.14
N GLN A 22 -17.26 2.64 33.91
CA GLN A 22 -16.84 3.97 33.47
C GLN A 22 -15.32 4.03 33.27
N ARG A 23 -14.50 3.50 34.20
CA ARG A 23 -13.04 3.39 34.00
C ARG A 23 -12.64 2.51 32.80
N VAL A 24 -13.35 1.42 32.54
CA VAL A 24 -13.08 0.54 31.39
C VAL A 24 -13.46 1.24 30.08
N ASN A 25 -14.59 1.95 30.05
CA ASN A 25 -14.99 2.77 28.91
C ASN A 25 -14.00 3.91 28.67
N ASP A 26 -13.48 4.55 29.73
CA ASP A 26 -12.47 5.59 29.63
C ASP A 26 -11.17 5.02 29.01
N THR A 27 -10.67 3.87 29.47
CA THR A 27 -9.49 3.23 28.84
C THR A 27 -9.72 2.86 27.37
N THR A 28 -10.95 2.53 26.99
CA THR A 28 -11.30 2.15 25.61
C THR A 28 -11.36 3.38 24.70
N PHE A 29 -11.90 4.51 25.18
CA PHE A 29 -11.90 5.78 24.46
C PHE A 29 -10.48 6.19 24.06
N PHE A 30 -9.53 6.23 25.02
CA PHE A 30 -8.16 6.65 24.75
C PHE A 30 -7.38 5.65 23.91
N SER A 31 -7.66 4.35 24.06
CA SER A 31 -7.09 3.35 23.16
C SER A 31 -7.54 3.59 21.72
N GLN A 32 -8.81 3.91 21.49
CA GLN A 32 -9.32 4.17 20.15
C GLN A 32 -8.82 5.49 19.59
N ALA A 33 -8.78 6.55 20.40
CA ALA A 33 -8.23 7.85 20.01
C ALA A 33 -6.74 7.79 19.63
N ARG A 34 -5.97 6.88 20.25
CA ARG A 34 -4.58 6.60 19.87
C ARG A 34 -4.48 5.85 18.54
N ILE A 35 -5.37 4.88 18.33
CA ILE A 35 -5.41 4.10 17.08
C ILE A 35 -5.87 4.96 15.90
N SER A 36 -6.79 5.91 16.10
CA SER A 36 -7.21 6.88 15.08
C SER A 36 -6.14 7.96 14.80
N GLY A 37 -5.19 8.15 15.73
CA GLY A 37 -4.11 9.14 15.60
C GLY A 37 -4.45 10.53 16.17
N ASP A 38 -5.58 10.67 16.86
CA ASP A 38 -6.04 11.94 17.42
C ASP A 38 -5.32 12.36 18.72
N VAL A 39 -4.63 11.43 19.40
CA VAL A 39 -3.95 11.66 20.70
C VAL A 39 -2.55 11.07 20.71
N SER A 40 -1.61 11.80 21.32
CA SER A 40 -0.23 11.32 21.50
C SER A 40 -0.07 10.36 22.70
N ALA A 41 0.94 9.49 22.68
CA ALA A 41 1.22 8.58 23.81
C ALA A 41 1.61 9.29 25.11
N ALA A 42 2.14 10.52 25.04
CA ALA A 42 2.54 11.31 26.21
C ALA A 42 1.35 11.83 27.03
N GLU A 43 0.14 11.82 26.47
CA GLU A 43 -1.10 12.12 27.16
C GLU A 43 -1.68 10.83 27.76
N GLU A 44 -0.99 10.29 28.77
CA GLU A 44 -1.46 9.11 29.53
C GLU A 44 -2.58 9.44 30.51
N ASP A 45 -2.81 10.73 30.77
CA ASP A 45 -3.73 11.18 31.80
C ASP A 45 -4.99 11.79 31.17
N TYR A 46 -5.99 10.92 30.99
CA TYR A 46 -7.35 11.23 30.59
C TYR A 46 -8.17 12.00 31.63
N THR A 47 -7.56 12.25 32.79
CA THR A 47 -8.16 13.10 33.80
C THR A 47 -7.92 14.57 33.47
N CYS A 48 -8.94 15.36 33.74
CA CYS A 48 -8.90 16.80 33.62
C CYS A 48 -9.26 17.44 34.96
N SER A 49 -9.04 18.74 35.08
CA SER A 49 -9.38 19.49 36.28
C SER A 49 -9.77 20.92 35.90
N LYS A 50 -10.07 21.77 36.89
CA LYS A 50 -10.33 23.20 36.63
C LYS A 50 -9.19 23.91 35.91
N THR A 51 -7.95 23.43 36.04
CA THR A 51 -6.75 24.07 35.48
C THR A 51 -6.06 23.24 34.40
N LYS A 52 -6.45 21.97 34.23
CA LYS A 52 -5.96 21.06 33.19
C LYS A 52 -7.13 20.67 32.28
N GLY A 53 -7.18 21.27 31.09
CA GLY A 53 -8.20 20.95 30.08
C GLY A 53 -7.94 19.63 29.35
N CYS A 54 -8.84 19.27 28.45
CA CYS A 54 -8.73 18.08 27.62
C CYS A 54 -8.05 18.36 26.29
N ALA A 55 -7.24 17.41 25.82
CA ALA A 55 -6.69 17.42 24.47
C ALA A 55 -7.78 17.16 23.43
N LEU A 56 -8.68 16.21 23.73
CA LEU A 56 -9.87 15.90 22.94
C LEU A 56 -11.15 16.16 23.72
N GLY A 57 -12.07 16.86 23.07
CA GLY A 57 -13.40 17.07 23.60
C GLY A 57 -13.44 17.92 24.86
N CYS A 58 -14.43 17.63 25.71
CA CYS A 58 -14.61 18.36 26.95
C CYS A 58 -14.25 17.56 28.20
N CYS A 59 -13.73 18.27 29.19
CA CYS A 59 -13.67 17.86 30.57
C CYS A 59 -15.08 17.82 31.14
N GLY A 60 -15.58 16.61 31.34
CA GLY A 60 -16.87 16.37 31.96
C GLY A 60 -16.92 16.85 33.42
N GLN A 61 -18.04 16.57 34.08
CA GLN A 61 -18.27 17.02 35.44
C GLN A 61 -17.16 16.59 36.41
N LEU A 62 -16.63 17.56 37.17
CA LEU A 62 -15.58 17.31 38.16
C LEU A 62 -16.13 16.61 39.41
N ASP A 63 -15.45 15.58 39.87
CA ASP A 63 -15.70 14.94 41.17
C ASP A 63 -15.47 15.98 42.29
N PRO A 64 -16.48 16.29 43.13
CA PRO A 64 -16.36 17.29 44.18
C PRO A 64 -15.30 17.01 45.25
N LYS A 65 -14.90 15.74 45.42
CA LYS A 65 -13.90 15.30 46.42
C LYS A 65 -12.48 15.36 45.90
N THR A 66 -12.28 15.00 44.63
CA THR A 66 -10.93 14.93 44.03
C THR A 66 -10.62 16.15 43.17
N GLY A 67 -11.63 16.88 42.70
CA GLY A 67 -11.49 17.98 41.75
C GLY A 67 -11.15 17.54 40.34
N LEU A 68 -11.21 16.23 40.05
CA LEU A 68 -10.86 15.63 38.77
C LEU A 68 -12.11 15.26 37.97
N GLY A 69 -12.06 15.46 36.66
CA GLY A 69 -13.04 14.99 35.68
C GLY A 69 -12.38 14.08 34.64
N VAL A 70 -13.16 13.66 33.66
CA VAL A 70 -12.72 12.81 32.54
C VAL A 70 -12.98 13.52 31.22
N CYS A 71 -12.04 13.39 30.29
CA CYS A 71 -12.15 13.91 28.94
C CYS A 71 -12.97 12.98 28.02
N GLY A 72 -13.85 13.57 27.20
CA GLY A 72 -14.62 12.80 26.23
C GLY A 72 -15.35 13.68 25.20
N LEU A 73 -15.97 13.01 24.22
CA LEU A 73 -16.63 13.64 23.08
C LEU A 73 -18.17 13.53 23.15
N GLY A 74 -18.82 14.29 22.26
CA GLY A 74 -20.26 14.19 22.06
C GLY A 74 -21.10 14.86 23.15
N PRO A 75 -22.43 14.76 23.04
CA PRO A 75 -23.37 15.50 23.88
C PRO A 75 -23.27 15.14 25.37
N THR A 76 -22.82 13.93 25.70
CA THR A 76 -22.63 13.48 27.09
C THR A 76 -21.54 14.27 27.82
N PHE A 77 -20.45 14.62 27.13
CA PHE A 77 -19.33 15.36 27.72
C PHE A 77 -19.43 16.86 27.45
N CYS A 78 -20.02 17.24 26.32
CA CYS A 78 -20.18 18.63 25.90
C CYS A 78 -21.51 19.28 26.28
N GLY A 79 -22.30 18.62 27.13
CA GLY A 79 -23.52 19.15 27.70
C GLY A 79 -23.29 19.96 28.99
N GLU A 80 -24.27 19.91 29.89
CA GLU A 80 -24.23 20.60 31.17
C GLU A 80 -23.13 20.00 32.08
N GLY A 81 -22.22 20.85 32.59
CA GLY A 81 -21.10 20.42 33.44
C GLY A 81 -19.75 20.30 32.73
N CYS A 82 -19.69 20.59 31.41
CA CYS A 82 -18.45 20.79 30.68
C CYS A 82 -17.66 21.97 31.27
N VAL A 83 -16.41 21.74 31.69
CA VAL A 83 -15.53 22.77 32.28
C VAL A 83 -14.36 23.18 31.38
N SER A 84 -14.29 22.65 30.15
CA SER A 84 -13.32 23.04 29.12
C SER A 84 -14.01 23.42 27.79
N THR A 85 -13.38 23.19 26.64
CA THR A 85 -13.94 23.54 25.32
C THR A 85 -14.75 22.39 24.72
N CYS A 86 -15.66 22.73 23.80
CA CYS A 86 -16.48 21.79 23.02
C CYS A 86 -16.34 22.01 21.51
N HIS A 87 -15.22 22.57 21.08
CA HIS A 87 -14.97 22.81 19.66
C HIS A 87 -14.56 21.54 18.91
N TYR A 88 -14.08 20.52 19.64
CA TYR A 88 -13.69 19.26 19.01
C TYR A 88 -14.92 18.44 18.64
N LYS A 89 -15.05 18.17 17.34
CA LYS A 89 -16.03 17.26 16.80
C LYS A 89 -15.40 15.90 16.56
N SER A 90 -16.17 14.84 16.80
CA SER A 90 -15.76 13.47 16.49
C SER A 90 -15.51 13.26 15.00
N GLU A 91 -14.76 12.23 14.62
CA GLU A 91 -14.48 11.91 13.21
C GLU A 91 -15.76 11.52 12.47
N CYS A 92 -16.58 10.69 13.12
CA CYS A 92 -17.83 10.15 12.59
C CYS A 92 -18.96 10.29 13.61
N ASP A 93 -20.19 10.26 13.12
CA ASP A 93 -21.39 10.33 13.94
C ASP A 93 -21.82 8.93 14.45
N PRO A 94 -21.68 8.62 15.75
CA PRO A 94 -22.17 7.37 16.32
C PRO A 94 -23.66 7.40 16.67
N GLY A 95 -24.39 8.45 16.24
CA GLY A 95 -25.78 8.72 16.61
C GLY A 95 -25.96 9.94 17.52
N TRP A 96 -24.94 10.79 17.59
CA TRP A 96 -24.94 12.05 18.34
C TRP A 96 -25.51 13.21 17.53
N GLY A 97 -25.40 13.17 16.20
CA GLY A 97 -25.73 14.26 15.29
C GLY A 97 -24.49 14.96 14.73
N ILE A 98 -24.64 15.58 13.54
CA ILE A 98 -23.55 16.25 12.81
C ILE A 98 -23.09 17.55 13.48
N GLU A 99 -23.88 18.10 14.38
CA GLU A 99 -23.47 19.18 15.25
C GLU A 99 -22.28 18.78 16.16
N TRP A 100 -22.12 17.48 16.46
CA TRP A 100 -21.05 16.91 17.30
C TRP A 100 -19.98 16.14 16.52
N SER A 101 -20.13 16.03 15.20
CA SER A 101 -19.35 15.12 14.36
C SER A 101 -18.93 15.79 13.06
N ASN A 102 -17.75 15.46 12.54
CA ASN A 102 -17.23 16.02 11.29
C ASN A 102 -17.85 15.35 10.06
N ALA A 103 -18.17 14.07 10.17
CA ALA A 103 -18.84 13.30 9.12
C ALA A 103 -19.96 12.43 9.70
N SER A 104 -20.96 12.13 8.86
CA SER A 104 -22.01 11.17 9.22
C SER A 104 -21.52 9.73 9.21
N THR A 105 -20.47 9.43 8.45
CA THR A 105 -19.88 8.10 8.30
C THR A 105 -18.37 8.21 8.14
N CYS A 106 -17.66 7.13 8.46
CA CYS A 106 -16.22 7.07 8.27
C CYS A 106 -15.84 6.92 6.79
N PRO A 107 -14.70 7.51 6.37
CA PRO A 107 -14.11 7.23 5.06
C PRO A 107 -13.94 5.73 4.82
N LEU A 108 -14.00 5.32 3.55
CA LEU A 108 -13.89 3.92 3.12
C LEU A 108 -14.90 2.96 3.76
N ASN A 109 -16.01 3.46 4.32
CA ASN A 109 -17.02 2.66 5.01
C ASN A 109 -16.43 1.76 6.13
N VAL A 110 -15.38 2.26 6.81
CA VAL A 110 -14.92 1.65 8.06
C VAL A 110 -15.90 1.95 9.19
N CYS A 111 -15.70 1.34 10.35
CA CYS A 111 -16.69 1.41 11.43
C CYS A 111 -16.51 2.69 12.25
N CYS A 112 -17.64 3.31 12.59
CA CYS A 112 -17.70 4.36 13.60
C CYS A 112 -17.89 3.70 14.97
N SER A 113 -16.93 3.90 15.87
CA SER A 113 -17.02 3.46 17.26
C SER A 113 -18.08 4.25 18.03
N GLU A 114 -18.52 3.74 19.19
CA GLU A 114 -19.44 4.47 20.08
C GLU A 114 -18.87 5.80 20.60
N PHE A 115 -17.56 6.01 20.47
CA PHE A 115 -16.84 7.21 20.87
C PHE A 115 -16.61 8.20 19.71
N GLY A 116 -17.10 7.90 18.50
CA GLY A 116 -16.99 8.78 17.35
C GLY A 116 -15.64 8.74 16.62
N PHE A 117 -14.85 7.69 16.84
CA PHE A 117 -13.62 7.41 16.09
C PHE A 117 -13.84 6.37 14.99
N CYS A 118 -13.12 6.49 13.89
CA CYS A 118 -13.12 5.60 12.76
C CYS A 118 -12.06 4.51 12.86
N GLY A 119 -12.43 3.27 12.57
CA GLY A 119 -11.46 2.17 12.56
C GLY A 119 -12.00 0.85 12.01
N THR A 120 -11.08 -0.10 11.83
CA THR A 120 -11.35 -1.42 11.24
C THR A 120 -11.33 -2.56 12.26
N THR A 121 -10.80 -2.33 13.46
CA THR A 121 -10.62 -3.41 14.45
C THR A 121 -11.93 -3.76 15.15
N PRO A 122 -12.03 -4.93 15.83
CA PRO A 122 -13.24 -5.33 16.54
C PRO A 122 -13.74 -4.29 17.55
N GLY A 123 -12.86 -3.50 18.15
CA GLY A 123 -13.23 -2.42 19.09
C GLY A 123 -14.04 -1.29 18.44
N PHE A 124 -13.84 -1.04 17.14
CA PHE A 124 -14.61 -0.06 16.37
C PHE A 124 -15.84 -0.71 15.72
N CYS A 125 -15.69 -1.96 15.27
CA CYS A 125 -16.69 -2.65 14.46
C CYS A 125 -17.69 -3.50 15.25
N GLY A 126 -17.54 -3.66 16.56
CA GLY A 126 -18.38 -4.55 17.36
C GLY A 126 -18.32 -6.01 16.87
N GLY A 127 -17.16 -6.44 16.37
CA GLY A 127 -16.94 -7.78 15.80
C GLY A 127 -17.59 -8.03 14.43
N LYS A 128 -18.14 -7.02 13.76
CA LYS A 128 -18.64 -7.16 12.37
C LYS A 128 -17.51 -7.56 11.43
N VAL A 129 -17.72 -8.65 10.69
CA VAL A 129 -16.77 -9.19 9.71
C VAL A 129 -17.08 -8.63 8.33
N VAL A 130 -16.04 -8.23 7.59
CA VAL A 130 -16.17 -7.79 6.20
C VAL A 130 -16.32 -9.01 5.31
N ALA A 131 -17.37 -9.02 4.47
CA ALA A 131 -17.50 -10.03 3.43
C ALA A 131 -16.38 -9.85 2.41
N SER A 132 -15.39 -10.74 2.46
CA SER A 132 -14.30 -10.76 1.49
C SER A 132 -14.65 -11.67 0.32
N PRO A 133 -14.17 -11.37 -0.91
CA PRO A 133 -14.33 -12.25 -2.05
C PRO A 133 -13.65 -13.60 -1.79
N GLU A 134 -14.30 -14.66 -2.26
CA GLU A 134 -13.86 -16.05 -2.11
C GLU A 134 -14.13 -16.80 -3.41
N CYS A 135 -13.05 -17.24 -4.06
CA CYS A 135 -13.04 -18.10 -5.22
C CYS A 135 -12.77 -19.55 -4.80
N GLY A 136 -13.27 -20.49 -5.60
CA GLY A 136 -13.14 -21.92 -5.30
C GLY A 136 -11.69 -22.38 -5.17
N SER A 137 -11.48 -23.44 -4.39
CA SER A 137 -10.18 -24.09 -4.28
C SER A 137 -9.65 -24.46 -5.67
N GLY A 138 -8.38 -24.12 -5.94
CA GLY A 138 -7.76 -24.30 -7.26
C GLY A 138 -8.04 -23.18 -8.26
N SER A 139 -8.72 -22.10 -7.85
CA SER A 139 -8.80 -20.84 -8.61
C SER A 139 -7.41 -20.36 -9.04
N ARG A 140 -7.35 -19.76 -10.23
CA ARG A 140 -6.14 -19.21 -10.87
C ARG A 140 -6.39 -17.81 -11.42
N THR A 141 -7.31 -17.06 -10.81
CA THR A 141 -7.70 -15.72 -11.28
C THR A 141 -6.52 -14.75 -11.33
N SER A 142 -5.61 -14.83 -10.37
CA SER A 142 -4.44 -13.94 -10.27
C SER A 142 -3.32 -14.28 -11.27
N ASP A 143 -3.49 -15.34 -12.06
CA ASP A 143 -2.52 -15.71 -13.09
C ASP A 143 -2.69 -14.86 -14.37
N ALA A 144 -3.81 -14.15 -14.51
CA ALA A 144 -4.14 -13.37 -15.70
C ALA A 144 -3.20 -12.17 -15.90
N ILE A 145 -2.81 -11.51 -14.80
CA ILE A 145 -1.91 -10.36 -14.83
C ILE A 145 -0.71 -10.59 -13.90
N THR A 146 0.48 -10.38 -14.44
CA THR A 146 1.73 -10.33 -13.67
C THR A 146 2.50 -9.10 -14.15
N ILE A 147 2.49 -8.06 -13.34
CA ILE A 147 3.16 -6.79 -13.59
C ILE A 147 4.50 -6.79 -12.85
N GLY A 148 5.54 -6.27 -13.47
CA GLY A 148 6.77 -5.92 -12.76
C GLY A 148 7.16 -4.47 -12.97
N TYR A 149 7.40 -3.77 -11.87
CA TYR A 149 7.94 -2.42 -11.88
C TYR A 149 9.46 -2.51 -12.01
N TYR A 150 10.01 -1.74 -12.94
CA TYR A 150 11.45 -1.66 -13.21
C TYR A 150 11.94 -0.26 -12.85
N GLU A 151 12.84 -0.18 -11.88
CA GLU A 151 13.40 1.09 -11.40
C GLU A 151 14.43 1.61 -12.41
N GLY A 152 14.05 2.60 -13.22
CA GLY A 152 14.88 3.21 -14.25
C GLY A 152 16.18 3.83 -13.73
N TRP A 153 16.22 4.19 -12.45
CA TRP A 153 17.40 4.74 -11.77
C TRP A 153 18.34 3.69 -11.19
N ASN A 154 18.02 2.39 -11.26
CA ASN A 154 18.79 1.34 -10.58
C ASN A 154 20.28 1.36 -10.96
N MET A 155 20.59 1.59 -12.23
CA MET A 155 21.97 1.61 -12.74
C MET A 155 22.77 2.82 -12.30
N ALA A 156 22.11 3.96 -12.08
CA ALA A 156 22.74 5.19 -11.62
C ALA A 156 22.93 5.21 -10.09
N GLN A 157 22.01 4.60 -9.34
CA GLN A 157 22.00 4.66 -7.87
C GLN A 157 22.72 3.50 -7.19
N ARG A 158 22.88 2.34 -7.84
CA ARG A 158 23.50 1.15 -7.24
C ARG A 158 24.89 0.87 -7.80
N SER A 159 25.80 0.47 -6.92
CA SER A 159 27.18 0.11 -7.27
C SER A 159 27.31 -1.30 -7.85
N CYS A 160 26.36 -2.17 -7.56
CA CYS A 160 26.27 -3.57 -7.97
C CYS A 160 24.81 -4.02 -8.02
N ASN A 161 24.55 -5.27 -8.43
CA ASN A 161 23.18 -5.81 -8.62
C ASN A 161 22.28 -4.85 -9.43
N THR A 162 22.87 -4.23 -10.45
CA THR A 162 22.14 -3.41 -11.42
C THR A 162 21.55 -4.31 -12.50
N MET A 163 20.50 -3.82 -13.14
CA MET A 163 19.82 -4.51 -14.23
C MET A 163 19.60 -3.53 -15.37
N LYS A 164 20.10 -3.85 -16.55
CA LYS A 164 19.79 -3.14 -17.79
C LYS A 164 18.43 -3.57 -18.33
N PRO A 165 17.79 -2.75 -19.19
CA PRO A 165 16.56 -3.15 -19.90
C PRO A 165 16.65 -4.53 -20.56
N SER A 166 17.79 -4.85 -21.19
CA SER A 166 18.01 -6.12 -21.89
C SER A 166 18.11 -7.34 -20.98
N GLU A 167 18.32 -7.14 -19.69
CA GLU A 167 18.52 -8.20 -18.68
C GLU A 167 17.21 -8.55 -17.94
N ILE A 168 16.13 -7.79 -18.17
CA ILE A 168 14.83 -8.06 -17.57
C ILE A 168 14.35 -9.48 -17.97
N PRO A 169 14.01 -10.35 -16.99
CA PRO A 169 13.63 -11.73 -17.26
C PRO A 169 12.27 -11.83 -17.94
N LEU A 170 12.29 -12.00 -19.26
CA LEU A 170 11.09 -12.17 -20.08
C LEU A 170 10.48 -13.58 -19.96
N GLY A 171 9.24 -13.70 -20.43
CA GLY A 171 8.43 -14.92 -20.45
C GLY A 171 7.48 -15.02 -19.26
N TYR A 172 7.78 -14.34 -18.15
CA TYR A 172 6.96 -14.38 -16.93
C TYR A 172 5.98 -13.22 -16.84
N TYR A 173 6.40 -11.99 -17.17
CA TYR A 173 5.55 -10.81 -17.06
C TYR A 173 4.52 -10.73 -18.19
N THR A 174 3.30 -10.30 -17.88
CA THR A 174 2.35 -9.81 -18.90
C THR A 174 2.50 -8.32 -19.13
N HIS A 175 2.95 -7.59 -18.12
CA HIS A 175 3.21 -6.16 -18.18
C HIS A 175 4.55 -5.83 -17.50
N ILE A 176 5.30 -4.90 -18.08
CA ILE A 176 6.43 -4.24 -17.42
C ILE A 176 6.10 -2.77 -17.29
N PHE A 177 6.22 -2.23 -16.09
CA PHE A 177 6.01 -0.82 -15.80
C PHE A 177 7.38 -0.17 -15.64
N TYR A 178 7.69 0.83 -16.46
CA TYR A 178 8.90 1.62 -16.32
C TYR A 178 8.68 2.69 -15.26
N SER A 179 9.47 2.66 -14.19
CA SER A 179 9.41 3.62 -13.09
C SER A 179 10.64 4.52 -13.08
N PHE A 180 10.55 5.85 -13.11
CA PHE A 180 9.35 6.67 -13.27
C PHE A 180 9.64 7.76 -14.31
N ALA A 181 8.58 8.24 -14.95
CA ALA A 181 8.52 9.61 -15.41
C ALA A 181 7.87 10.50 -14.32
N LEU A 182 8.07 11.80 -14.41
CA LEU A 182 7.52 12.81 -13.50
C LEU A 182 6.55 13.75 -14.23
N ILE A 183 5.99 14.69 -13.48
CA ILE A 183 5.20 15.80 -14.03
C ILE A 183 5.99 17.09 -13.83
N ASP A 184 6.28 17.84 -14.89
CA ASP A 184 6.88 19.16 -14.75
C ASP A 184 5.93 20.09 -13.97
N PRO A 185 6.33 20.65 -12.83
CA PRO A 185 5.41 21.35 -11.92
C PRO A 185 4.95 22.73 -12.44
N LYS A 186 5.47 23.19 -13.59
CA LYS A 186 5.12 24.48 -14.18
C LYS A 186 4.24 24.32 -15.41
N THR A 187 4.58 23.35 -16.25
CA THR A 187 3.91 23.10 -17.54
C THR A 187 2.91 21.97 -17.46
N PHE A 188 3.01 21.10 -16.45
CA PHE A 188 2.25 19.85 -16.29
C PHE A 188 2.48 18.85 -17.43
N HIS A 189 3.52 19.01 -18.23
CA HIS A 189 3.92 18.01 -19.20
C HIS A 189 4.57 16.82 -18.50
N VAL A 190 4.51 15.65 -19.13
CA VAL A 190 5.34 14.50 -18.72
C VAL A 190 6.81 14.91 -18.85
N ALA A 191 7.58 14.64 -17.82
CA ALA A 191 8.99 14.99 -17.73
C ALA A 191 9.81 13.78 -17.33
N ASP A 192 11.07 13.76 -17.74
CA ASP A 192 12.00 12.74 -17.28
C ASP A 192 12.35 12.97 -15.82
N MET A 193 12.60 11.89 -15.08
CA MET A 193 13.21 11.99 -13.76
C MET A 193 14.60 12.65 -13.86
N ASP A 194 15.39 12.17 -14.82
CA ASP A 194 16.62 12.79 -15.32
C ASP A 194 16.93 12.25 -16.72
N ALA A 195 17.98 12.81 -17.36
CA ALA A 195 18.34 12.45 -18.73
C ALA A 195 18.81 11.00 -18.91
N GLU A 196 19.40 10.38 -17.88
CA GLU A 196 19.85 8.99 -17.94
C GLU A 196 18.64 8.05 -17.86
N VAL A 197 17.75 8.27 -16.88
CA VAL A 197 16.49 7.53 -16.74
C VAL A 197 15.63 7.68 -18.00
N GLY A 198 15.54 8.89 -18.57
CA GLY A 198 14.80 9.12 -19.82
C GLY A 198 15.38 8.38 -21.03
N SER A 199 16.69 8.12 -21.05
CA SER A 199 17.37 7.46 -22.17
C SER A 199 17.02 5.97 -22.34
N HIS A 200 16.35 5.37 -21.36
CA HIS A 200 16.05 3.93 -21.35
C HIS A 200 14.61 3.57 -21.73
N TYR A 201 13.71 4.54 -21.91
CA TYR A 201 12.31 4.26 -22.26
C TYR A 201 12.16 3.37 -23.50
N ASP A 202 12.79 3.77 -24.60
CA ASP A 202 12.70 3.05 -25.88
C ASP A 202 13.28 1.63 -25.77
N ALA A 203 14.33 1.45 -24.97
CA ALA A 203 14.97 0.16 -24.76
C ALA A 203 14.06 -0.81 -24.00
N VAL A 204 13.31 -0.32 -23.00
CA VAL A 204 12.35 -1.14 -22.25
C VAL A 204 11.09 -1.40 -23.11
N ALA A 205 10.57 -0.39 -23.81
CA ALA A 205 9.45 -0.57 -24.73
C ALA A 205 9.76 -1.58 -25.85
N ALA A 206 11.01 -1.61 -26.34
CA ALA A 206 11.45 -2.57 -27.35
C ALA A 206 11.45 -4.04 -26.89
N LEU A 207 11.31 -4.33 -25.59
CA LEU A 207 11.19 -5.72 -25.09
C LEU A 207 9.97 -6.44 -25.65
N LYS A 208 8.94 -5.70 -26.07
CA LYS A 208 7.75 -6.25 -26.76
C LYS A 208 8.11 -6.95 -28.07
N ASN A 209 9.20 -6.55 -28.72
CA ASN A 209 9.69 -7.22 -29.93
C ASN A 209 10.27 -8.61 -29.62
N LYS A 210 10.70 -8.84 -28.38
CA LYS A 210 11.21 -10.14 -27.93
C LYS A 210 10.09 -11.02 -27.39
N GLN A 211 9.08 -10.48 -26.72
CA GLN A 211 7.96 -11.24 -26.17
C GLN A 211 6.62 -10.75 -26.75
N PRO A 212 6.08 -11.43 -27.78
CA PRO A 212 4.76 -11.09 -28.32
C PRO A 212 3.68 -11.11 -27.23
N GLY A 213 2.88 -10.05 -27.17
CA GLY A 213 1.79 -9.90 -26.20
C GLY A 213 2.20 -9.28 -24.85
N LEU A 214 3.49 -9.03 -24.63
CA LEU A 214 3.93 -8.18 -23.51
C LEU A 214 3.41 -6.75 -23.71
N GLN A 215 2.90 -6.15 -22.63
CA GLN A 215 2.65 -4.71 -22.59
C GLN A 215 3.75 -4.00 -21.80
N VAL A 216 4.15 -2.82 -22.25
CA VAL A 216 5.09 -1.97 -21.51
C VAL A 216 4.43 -0.64 -21.24
N TRP A 217 4.27 -0.28 -19.97
CA TRP A 217 3.60 0.94 -19.53
C TRP A 217 4.61 1.88 -18.85
N ILE A 218 4.33 3.17 -18.84
CA ILE A 218 5.08 4.16 -18.06
C ILE A 218 4.35 4.39 -16.73
N ALA A 219 5.06 4.29 -15.61
CA ALA A 219 4.56 4.76 -14.33
C ALA A 219 4.99 6.22 -14.11
N ILE A 220 4.06 7.06 -13.66
CA ILE A 220 4.30 8.48 -13.40
C ILE A 220 4.04 8.75 -11.92
N GLY A 221 5.04 9.26 -11.21
CA GLY A 221 4.93 9.56 -9.78
C GLY A 221 5.98 8.87 -8.94
N GLY A 222 5.50 8.14 -7.92
CA GLY A 222 6.31 7.45 -6.92
C GLY A 222 6.66 8.33 -5.72
N TRP A 223 7.05 7.66 -4.62
CA TRP A 223 7.32 8.30 -3.34
C TRP A 223 8.19 9.56 -3.42
N ALA A 224 9.32 9.54 -4.13
CA ALA A 224 10.23 10.70 -4.16
C ALA A 224 9.62 11.94 -4.84
N MET A 225 8.62 11.79 -5.71
CA MET A 225 7.98 12.93 -6.37
C MET A 225 7.18 13.81 -5.39
N ASN A 226 6.62 13.20 -4.33
CA ASN A 226 5.85 13.89 -3.30
C ASN A 226 6.68 14.29 -2.07
N ASP A 227 8.00 14.10 -2.09
CA ASP A 227 8.90 14.60 -1.04
C ASP A 227 8.99 16.14 -1.05
N PRO A 228 9.41 16.79 0.06
CA PRO A 228 9.63 18.23 0.10
C PRO A 228 10.50 18.71 -1.07
N GLY A 229 9.90 19.48 -1.96
CA GLY A 229 10.55 19.87 -3.20
C GLY A 229 9.57 20.47 -4.22
N PRO A 230 10.05 20.80 -5.42
CA PRO A 230 9.25 21.49 -6.43
C PRO A 230 8.12 20.63 -7.01
N TRP A 231 8.21 19.29 -6.91
CA TRP A 231 7.21 18.37 -7.42
C TRP A 231 6.12 17.99 -6.41
N ARG A 232 6.30 18.34 -5.13
CA ARG A 232 5.47 17.88 -4.00
C ARG A 232 3.97 18.00 -4.27
N THR A 233 3.54 19.13 -4.85
CA THR A 233 2.14 19.46 -5.10
C THR A 233 1.71 19.25 -6.55
N ALA A 234 2.59 18.77 -7.44
CA ALA A 234 2.34 18.74 -8.88
C ALA A 234 1.07 17.94 -9.25
N PHE A 235 0.83 16.81 -8.58
CA PHE A 235 -0.41 16.06 -8.77
C PHE A 235 -1.65 16.84 -8.33
N SER A 236 -1.65 17.42 -7.12
CA SER A 236 -2.79 18.20 -6.60
C SER A 236 -3.06 19.44 -7.47
N ASP A 237 -2.01 20.18 -7.84
CA ASP A 237 -2.09 21.36 -8.69
C ASP A 237 -2.61 21.03 -10.10
N MET A 238 -2.23 19.86 -10.65
CA MET A 238 -2.77 19.34 -11.90
C MET A 238 -4.25 18.95 -11.73
N ALA A 239 -4.59 18.18 -10.70
CA ALA A 239 -5.92 17.64 -10.47
C ALA A 239 -6.98 18.75 -10.31
N ARG A 240 -6.63 19.90 -9.69
CA ARG A 240 -7.58 21.00 -9.49
C ARG A 240 -7.86 21.88 -10.72
N SER A 241 -7.09 21.74 -11.81
CA SER A 241 -7.09 22.70 -12.92
C SER A 241 -7.34 22.05 -14.26
N THR A 242 -8.45 22.41 -14.92
CA THR A 242 -8.80 21.87 -16.24
C THR A 242 -7.72 22.11 -17.29
N ALA A 243 -7.10 23.29 -17.32
CA ALA A 243 -6.05 23.61 -18.26
C ALA A 243 -4.77 22.78 -18.02
N SER A 244 -4.45 22.53 -16.74
CA SER A 244 -3.28 21.74 -16.36
C SER A 244 -3.49 20.25 -16.67
N GLN A 245 -4.72 19.74 -16.44
CA GLN A 245 -5.13 18.41 -16.91
C GLN A 245 -5.00 18.28 -18.43
N ASP A 246 -5.49 19.25 -19.21
CA ASP A 246 -5.40 19.19 -20.67
C ASP A 246 -3.94 19.21 -21.17
N ALA A 247 -3.08 20.03 -20.57
CA ALA A 247 -1.65 20.07 -20.87
C ALA A 247 -0.98 18.72 -20.59
N PHE A 248 -1.26 18.12 -19.42
CA PHE A 248 -0.77 16.79 -19.08
C PHE A 248 -1.28 15.72 -20.03
N PHE A 249 -2.58 15.66 -20.32
CA PHE A 249 -3.16 14.63 -21.18
C PHE A 249 -2.60 14.70 -22.60
N GLN A 250 -2.45 15.90 -23.15
CA GLN A 250 -1.86 16.09 -24.48
C GLN A 250 -0.40 15.65 -24.51
N SER A 251 0.38 16.04 -23.50
CA SER A 251 1.79 15.65 -23.37
C SER A 251 1.92 14.14 -23.19
N LEU A 252 1.10 13.52 -22.34
CA LEU A 252 1.09 12.09 -22.06
C LEU A 252 0.76 11.27 -23.30
N VAL A 253 -0.31 11.59 -24.03
CA VAL A 253 -0.65 10.86 -25.26
C VAL A 253 0.49 10.93 -26.29
N SER A 254 1.13 12.10 -26.40
CA SER A 254 2.29 12.28 -27.28
C SER A 254 3.49 11.46 -26.80
N PHE A 255 3.76 11.44 -25.51
CA PHE A 255 4.85 10.69 -24.89
C PHE A 255 4.67 9.17 -25.05
N LEU A 256 3.45 8.66 -24.81
CA LEU A 256 3.12 7.25 -25.00
C LEU A 256 3.33 6.82 -26.46
N ALA A 257 2.93 7.66 -27.42
CA ALA A 257 3.12 7.39 -28.83
C ALA A 257 4.60 7.47 -29.25
N LEU A 258 5.35 8.44 -28.72
CA LEU A 258 6.76 8.66 -29.03
C LEU A 258 7.64 7.47 -28.63
N HIS A 259 7.43 6.94 -27.43
CA HIS A 259 8.23 5.87 -26.84
C HIS A 259 7.61 4.47 -27.01
N ASP A 260 6.51 4.37 -27.77
CA ASP A 260 5.72 3.15 -27.96
C ASP A 260 5.32 2.45 -26.64
N PHE A 261 4.88 3.21 -25.64
CA PHE A 261 4.23 2.64 -24.47
C PHE A 261 2.80 2.18 -24.79
N ASP A 262 2.27 1.22 -24.02
CA ASP A 262 0.93 0.64 -24.20
C ASP A 262 -0.07 1.11 -23.14
N GLY A 263 0.38 1.85 -22.14
CA GLY A 263 -0.45 2.39 -21.09
C GLY A 263 0.33 3.25 -20.11
N VAL A 264 -0.39 3.79 -19.14
CA VAL A 264 0.15 4.61 -18.06
C VAL A 264 -0.37 4.12 -16.71
N ASP A 265 0.48 4.17 -15.71
CA ASP A 265 0.13 4.01 -14.30
C ASP A 265 0.37 5.32 -13.55
N LEU A 266 -0.59 5.75 -12.75
CA LEU A 266 -0.43 6.95 -11.93
C LEU A 266 -0.18 6.57 -10.47
N ASP A 267 1.00 6.94 -10.00
CA ASP A 267 1.52 6.62 -8.67
C ASP A 267 1.58 7.91 -7.83
N TRP A 268 0.41 8.49 -7.58
CA TRP A 268 0.28 9.67 -6.72
C TRP A 268 0.28 9.24 -5.25
N GLU A 269 1.30 9.67 -4.50
CA GLU A 269 1.48 9.30 -3.09
C GLU A 269 1.45 10.49 -2.13
N TYR A 270 0.28 10.97 -1.66
CA TYR A 270 -1.09 10.49 -1.93
C TYR A 270 -2.07 11.68 -2.00
N PRO A 271 -3.22 11.57 -2.70
CA PRO A 271 -4.27 12.59 -2.65
C PRO A 271 -4.73 12.83 -1.21
N VAL A 272 -5.07 14.07 -0.88
CA VAL A 272 -5.54 14.52 0.46
C VAL A 272 -4.48 14.48 1.57
N ALA A 273 -3.41 13.70 1.42
CA ALA A 273 -2.37 13.55 2.44
C ALA A 273 -1.48 14.80 2.56
N GLU A 274 -1.71 15.61 3.58
CA GLU A 274 -0.99 16.88 3.83
C GLU A 274 0.53 16.67 3.96
N ASP A 275 0.94 15.59 4.63
CA ASP A 275 2.36 15.20 4.79
C ASP A 275 3.05 14.94 3.45
N ARG A 276 2.26 14.74 2.39
CA ARG A 276 2.67 14.50 1.01
C ARG A 276 2.28 15.61 0.03
N GLY A 277 1.74 16.73 0.53
CA GLY A 277 1.36 17.89 -0.28
C GLY A 277 -0.04 17.81 -0.90
N GLY A 278 -0.88 16.87 -0.46
CA GLY A 278 -2.28 16.82 -0.82
C GLY A 278 -3.16 17.81 -0.05
N VAL A 279 -4.36 18.05 -0.55
CA VAL A 279 -5.41 18.90 0.04
C VAL A 279 -6.78 18.20 -0.01
N PRO A 280 -7.75 18.57 0.84
CA PRO A 280 -9.05 17.89 0.88
C PRO A 280 -9.79 17.82 -0.47
N GLU A 281 -9.65 18.83 -1.32
CA GLU A 281 -10.26 18.89 -2.64
C GLU A 281 -9.75 17.81 -3.60
N ASP A 282 -8.58 17.22 -3.34
CA ASP A 282 -8.02 16.13 -4.15
C ASP A 282 -8.97 14.94 -4.27
N PHE A 283 -9.80 14.68 -3.24
CA PHE A 283 -10.74 13.56 -3.22
C PHE A 283 -11.68 13.56 -4.44
N GLU A 284 -12.29 14.71 -4.77
CA GLU A 284 -13.19 14.85 -5.93
C GLU A 284 -12.43 15.24 -7.20
N ASN A 285 -11.34 16.01 -7.07
CA ASN A 285 -10.53 16.42 -8.21
C ASN A 285 -9.87 15.22 -8.90
N TYR A 286 -9.40 14.23 -8.12
CA TYR A 286 -8.75 13.06 -8.68
C TYR A 286 -9.73 12.19 -9.48
N VAL A 287 -10.96 12.00 -8.99
CA VAL A 287 -12.06 11.34 -9.75
C VAL A 287 -12.26 12.03 -11.10
N THR A 288 -12.39 13.35 -11.07
CA THR A 288 -12.62 14.15 -12.28
C THR A 288 -11.46 14.02 -13.26
N MET A 289 -10.23 14.07 -12.75
CA MET A 289 -9.02 13.92 -13.54
C MET A 289 -8.91 12.54 -14.18
N ILE A 290 -9.12 11.46 -13.43
CA ILE A 290 -9.05 10.08 -13.95
C ILE A 290 -10.12 9.85 -15.03
N SER A 291 -11.34 10.34 -14.81
CA SER A 291 -12.43 10.26 -15.79
C SER A 291 -12.05 10.93 -17.11
N ARG A 292 -11.51 12.16 -17.04
CA ARG A 292 -11.07 12.90 -18.23
C ARG A 292 -9.84 12.29 -18.89
N LEU A 293 -8.89 11.78 -18.11
CA LEU A 293 -7.73 11.07 -18.63
C LEU A 293 -8.16 9.85 -19.45
N ARG A 294 -9.10 9.04 -18.94
CA ARG A 294 -9.66 7.91 -19.69
C ARG A 294 -10.29 8.37 -21.01
N MET A 295 -11.03 9.48 -21.01
CA MET A 295 -11.60 10.05 -22.24
C MET A 295 -10.52 10.45 -23.25
N ALA A 296 -9.46 11.14 -22.80
CA ALA A 296 -8.35 11.56 -23.63
C ALA A 296 -7.60 10.37 -24.25
N LEU A 297 -7.30 9.34 -23.45
CA LEU A 297 -6.66 8.11 -23.93
C LEU A 297 -7.52 7.40 -24.97
N ASN A 298 -8.83 7.27 -24.74
CA ASN A 298 -9.75 6.65 -25.69
C ASN A 298 -9.87 7.44 -27.01
N ALA A 299 -9.72 8.76 -26.98
CA ALA A 299 -9.78 9.61 -28.17
C ALA A 299 -8.50 9.59 -29.02
N SER A 300 -7.40 9.02 -28.50
CA SER A 300 -6.09 9.02 -29.17
C SER A 300 -5.98 8.13 -30.41
N GLY A 301 -6.93 7.22 -30.63
CA GLY A 301 -6.92 6.26 -31.73
C GLY A 301 -6.14 4.96 -31.47
N LYS A 302 -5.36 4.89 -30.37
CA LYS A 302 -4.79 3.66 -29.80
C LYS A 302 -5.49 3.39 -28.46
N ARG A 303 -5.79 2.12 -28.16
CA ARG A 303 -6.29 1.75 -26.83
C ARG A 303 -5.10 1.68 -25.88
N TYR A 304 -4.93 2.71 -25.06
CA TYR A 304 -3.96 2.71 -23.97
C TYR A 304 -4.59 2.14 -22.68
N GLY A 305 -3.79 1.37 -21.95
CA GLY A 305 -4.10 0.98 -20.58
C GLY A 305 -3.99 2.15 -19.61
N LEU A 306 -4.79 2.12 -18.54
CA LEU A 306 -4.71 3.06 -17.43
C LEU A 306 -4.97 2.33 -16.11
N SER A 307 -3.99 2.42 -15.21
CA SER A 307 -4.10 1.98 -13.82
C SER A 307 -3.68 3.11 -12.87
N ILE A 308 -3.93 2.89 -11.59
CA ILE A 308 -3.34 3.69 -10.52
C ILE A 308 -2.78 2.75 -9.45
N THR A 309 -1.79 3.25 -8.72
CA THR A 309 -1.23 2.56 -7.57
C THR A 309 -1.88 3.04 -6.27
N LEU A 310 -2.31 2.09 -5.43
CA LEU A 310 -3.03 2.33 -4.18
C LEU A 310 -2.18 1.91 -2.98
N PRO A 311 -2.20 2.67 -1.88
CA PRO A 311 -1.66 2.21 -0.61
C PRO A 311 -2.55 1.12 0.01
N ALA A 312 -1.97 0.20 0.79
CA ALA A 312 -2.74 -0.73 1.62
C ALA A 312 -3.18 -0.14 2.98
N SER A 313 -2.63 1.02 3.36
CA SER A 313 -2.94 1.66 4.64
C SER A 313 -4.24 2.45 4.60
N TYR A 314 -5.05 2.36 5.66
CA TYR A 314 -6.26 3.16 5.81
C TYR A 314 -5.98 4.67 5.74
N TRP A 315 -4.89 5.11 6.38
CA TRP A 315 -4.55 6.52 6.51
C TRP A 315 -4.35 7.23 5.16
N TYR A 316 -3.73 6.55 4.20
CA TYR A 316 -3.53 7.10 2.86
C TYR A 316 -4.65 6.73 1.89
N LEU A 317 -5.22 5.52 2.00
CA LEU A 317 -6.29 5.07 1.09
C LEU A 317 -7.58 5.89 1.24
N ARG A 318 -7.83 6.51 2.40
CA ARG A 318 -9.02 7.34 2.63
C ARG A 318 -9.09 8.59 1.73
N GLY A 319 -7.98 8.97 1.09
CA GLY A 319 -7.93 10.06 0.10
C GLY A 319 -8.50 9.70 -1.27
N PHE A 320 -8.91 8.44 -1.50
CA PHE A 320 -9.36 7.95 -2.80
C PHE A 320 -10.86 7.63 -2.80
N ASP A 321 -11.62 8.23 -3.73
CA ASP A 321 -13.01 7.82 -4.02
C ASP A 321 -13.01 6.60 -4.96
N LEU A 322 -12.74 5.43 -4.38
CA LEU A 322 -12.52 4.19 -5.12
C LEU A 322 -13.69 3.81 -6.04
N GLN A 323 -14.92 4.03 -5.59
CA GLN A 323 -16.12 3.66 -6.35
C GLN A 323 -16.30 4.52 -7.60
N LYS A 324 -15.99 5.82 -7.51
CA LYS A 324 -16.07 6.71 -8.67
C LYS A 324 -14.86 6.57 -9.59
N ILE A 325 -13.70 6.17 -9.06
CA ILE A 325 -12.47 5.97 -9.86
C ILE A 325 -12.50 4.65 -10.64
N GLU A 326 -12.93 3.55 -10.02
CA GLU A 326 -12.86 2.19 -10.60
C GLU A 326 -13.41 2.08 -12.04
N PRO A 327 -14.55 2.68 -12.42
CA PRO A 327 -15.11 2.55 -13.77
C PRO A 327 -14.20 3.06 -14.89
N HIS A 328 -13.23 3.91 -14.55
CA HIS A 328 -12.32 4.55 -15.50
C HIS A 328 -10.98 3.82 -15.65
N LEU A 329 -10.70 2.81 -14.83
CA LEU A 329 -9.43 2.09 -14.81
C LEU A 329 -9.56 0.68 -15.42
N ASP A 330 -8.44 0.17 -15.93
CA ASP A 330 -8.31 -1.24 -16.29
C ASP A 330 -8.12 -2.10 -15.02
N PHE A 331 -7.29 -1.64 -14.08
CA PHE A 331 -7.08 -2.26 -12.76
C PHE A 331 -6.42 -1.30 -11.76
N PHE A 332 -6.43 -1.70 -10.48
CA PHE A 332 -5.68 -1.10 -9.38
C PHE A 332 -4.45 -1.97 -9.04
N ASN A 333 -3.33 -1.31 -8.76
CA ASN A 333 -2.15 -1.96 -8.19
C ASN A 333 -2.04 -1.62 -6.70
N VAL A 334 -2.21 -2.58 -5.80
CA VAL A 334 -2.20 -2.31 -4.35
C VAL A 334 -0.83 -2.64 -3.75
N MET A 335 -0.15 -1.62 -3.22
CA MET A 335 1.12 -1.71 -2.50
C MET A 335 0.91 -2.41 -1.15
N THR A 336 0.88 -3.74 -1.19
CA THR A 336 0.68 -4.64 -0.04
C THR A 336 2.02 -5.06 0.58
N TYR A 337 2.93 -4.10 0.57
CA TYR A 337 4.27 -4.07 1.17
C TYR A 337 4.43 -2.72 1.86
N ASP A 338 5.52 -2.55 2.62
CA ASP A 338 5.75 -1.33 3.43
C ASP A 338 4.65 -1.07 4.46
N ILE A 339 4.04 -2.14 4.96
CA ILE A 339 3.11 -2.05 6.09
C ILE A 339 3.85 -1.61 7.36
N HIS A 340 5.09 -2.07 7.51
CA HIS A 340 5.96 -1.79 8.64
C HIS A 340 7.36 -1.38 8.20
N GLY A 341 7.99 -0.51 8.99
CA GLY A 341 9.32 0.01 8.70
C GLY A 341 9.85 0.88 9.83
N VAL A 342 11.02 1.50 9.61
CA VAL A 342 11.71 2.29 10.64
C VAL A 342 10.90 3.49 11.14
N TRP A 343 9.94 3.97 10.33
CA TRP A 343 9.03 5.06 10.69
C TRP A 343 8.08 4.70 11.84
N ASP A 344 7.83 3.42 12.10
CA ASP A 344 6.94 2.95 13.18
C ASP A 344 7.36 3.46 14.56
N LYS A 345 8.67 3.71 14.76
CA LYS A 345 9.22 4.33 15.97
C LYS A 345 8.60 5.70 16.29
N THR A 346 8.11 6.41 15.27
CA THR A 346 7.45 7.72 15.42
C THR A 346 5.94 7.62 15.49
N VAL A 347 5.37 6.45 15.22
CA VAL A 347 3.92 6.21 15.27
C VAL A 347 3.56 5.71 16.66
N ASN A 348 2.96 6.57 17.48
CA ASN A 348 2.67 6.30 18.89
C ASN A 348 1.84 5.03 19.16
N SER A 349 0.93 4.68 18.26
CA SER A 349 0.08 3.48 18.37
C SER A 349 0.80 2.18 18.02
N ILE A 350 1.97 2.25 17.38
CA ILE A 350 2.78 1.10 16.98
C ILE A 350 4.02 1.03 17.85
N GLY A 351 4.88 2.05 17.79
CA GLY A 351 6.15 2.11 18.52
C GLY A 351 7.30 1.40 17.78
N PRO A 352 8.50 1.36 18.38
CA PRO A 352 9.71 0.87 17.73
C PRO A 352 9.81 -0.66 17.74
N TYR A 353 8.78 -1.37 17.28
CA TYR A 353 8.78 -2.84 17.23
C TYR A 353 8.96 -3.33 15.79
N ALA A 354 9.84 -4.32 15.61
CA ALA A 354 10.13 -4.90 14.31
C ALA A 354 8.98 -5.83 13.90
N PHE A 355 8.16 -5.38 12.96
CA PHE A 355 7.10 -6.17 12.34
C PHE A 355 7.37 -6.39 10.85
N ALA A 356 6.69 -7.38 10.27
CA ALA A 356 6.91 -7.76 8.89
C ALA A 356 6.20 -6.82 7.91
N HIS A 357 6.93 -6.23 6.97
CA HIS A 357 6.35 -5.25 6.04
C HIS A 357 5.36 -5.83 5.01
N THR A 358 5.30 -7.15 4.87
CA THR A 358 4.36 -7.86 3.99
C THR A 358 3.50 -8.86 4.77
N ASN A 359 3.17 -8.55 6.02
CA ASN A 359 2.34 -9.38 6.89
C ASN A 359 0.98 -9.71 6.25
N LEU A 360 0.71 -10.98 5.96
CA LEU A 360 -0.51 -11.43 5.28
C LEU A 360 -1.80 -11.09 6.05
N THR A 361 -1.78 -11.08 7.38
CA THR A 361 -2.96 -10.70 8.17
C THR A 361 -3.31 -9.22 7.98
N GLU A 362 -2.31 -8.39 7.77
CA GLU A 362 -2.48 -6.94 7.55
C GLU A 362 -2.75 -6.61 6.09
N ILE A 363 -2.16 -7.37 5.16
CA ILE A 363 -2.57 -7.38 3.74
C ILE A 363 -4.07 -7.68 3.63
N GLN A 364 -4.58 -8.64 4.40
CA GLN A 364 -6.02 -8.91 4.45
C GLN A 364 -6.81 -7.68 4.91
N ILE A 365 -6.40 -7.04 6.02
CA ILE A 365 -7.07 -5.83 6.54
C ILE A 365 -7.04 -4.69 5.52
N GLY A 366 -5.92 -4.49 4.81
CA GLY A 366 -5.80 -3.50 3.75
C GLY A 366 -6.74 -3.76 2.57
N LEU A 367 -6.84 -5.01 2.11
CA LEU A 367 -7.79 -5.39 1.04
C LEU A 367 -9.25 -5.30 1.48
N GLU A 368 -9.56 -5.53 2.75
CA GLU A 368 -10.91 -5.33 3.29
C GLU A 368 -11.40 -3.89 3.13
N LEU A 369 -10.51 -2.89 3.05
CA LEU A 369 -10.88 -1.52 2.72
C LEU A 369 -11.49 -1.42 1.31
N LEU A 370 -11.01 -2.21 0.34
CA LEU A 370 -11.59 -2.25 -1.00
C LEU A 370 -12.97 -2.93 -0.99
N TRP A 371 -13.12 -4.02 -0.23
CA TRP A 371 -14.39 -4.77 -0.17
C TRP A 371 -15.51 -4.00 0.53
N ARG A 372 -15.17 -3.18 1.54
CA ARG A 372 -16.08 -2.22 2.15
C ARG A 372 -16.62 -1.18 1.16
N ASN A 373 -15.93 -0.98 0.04
CA ASN A 373 -16.30 -0.07 -1.04
C ASN A 373 -16.81 -0.81 -2.29
N ASN A 374 -17.11 -2.11 -2.19
CA ASN A 374 -17.66 -2.93 -3.28
C ASN A 374 -16.80 -2.94 -4.55
N ILE A 375 -15.48 -2.81 -4.42
CA ILE A 375 -14.55 -2.85 -5.56
C ILE A 375 -14.53 -4.27 -6.15
N ASN A 376 -14.48 -4.36 -7.48
CA ASN A 376 -14.41 -5.64 -8.18
C ASN A 376 -13.03 -6.29 -7.96
N PRO A 377 -12.94 -7.47 -7.30
CA PRO A 377 -11.66 -8.11 -7.06
C PRO A 377 -10.89 -8.46 -8.33
N ALA A 378 -11.58 -8.74 -9.44
CA ALA A 378 -10.93 -9.03 -10.72
C ALA A 378 -10.16 -7.84 -11.31
N ARG A 379 -10.36 -6.62 -10.78
CA ARG A 379 -9.63 -5.40 -11.15
C ARG A 379 -8.52 -5.05 -10.15
N VAL A 380 -8.22 -5.92 -9.20
CA VAL A 380 -7.20 -5.66 -8.17
C VAL A 380 -6.03 -6.60 -8.38
N ASN A 381 -4.84 -6.04 -8.44
CA ASN A 381 -3.58 -6.79 -8.43
C ASN A 381 -2.98 -6.75 -7.02
N LEU A 382 -2.48 -7.89 -6.54
CA LEU A 382 -1.78 -7.97 -5.25
C LEU A 382 -0.30 -7.60 -5.39
N GLY A 383 0.20 -6.73 -4.53
CA GLY A 383 1.62 -6.36 -4.47
C GLY A 383 2.50 -7.32 -3.74
N LEU A 384 3.67 -7.59 -4.33
CA LEU A 384 4.70 -8.47 -3.82
C LEU A 384 6.02 -7.71 -3.78
N GLY A 385 6.62 -7.62 -2.60
CA GLY A 385 7.92 -6.97 -2.41
C GLY A 385 9.07 -7.91 -2.74
N PHE A 386 9.88 -7.58 -3.74
CA PHE A 386 11.16 -8.24 -4.05
C PHE A 386 12.31 -7.61 -3.25
N TYR A 387 12.00 -7.22 -2.01
CA TYR A 387 12.91 -6.65 -1.03
C TYR A 387 12.38 -6.93 0.37
N GLY A 388 13.16 -6.59 1.39
CA GLY A 388 12.76 -6.66 2.78
C GLY A 388 12.96 -5.32 3.50
N ARG A 389 12.12 -5.07 4.51
CA ARG A 389 12.36 -4.03 5.52
C ARG A 389 13.14 -4.62 6.68
N SER A 390 14.15 -3.88 7.12
CA SER A 390 15.19 -4.38 8.02
C SER A 390 15.45 -3.44 9.19
N PHE A 391 15.87 -4.01 10.31
CA PHE A 391 16.03 -3.31 11.59
C PHE A 391 17.33 -3.71 12.27
N THR A 392 17.90 -2.77 13.03
CA THR A 392 18.89 -3.04 14.07
C THR A 392 18.14 -3.24 15.38
N MET A 393 18.17 -4.46 15.91
CA MET A 393 17.43 -4.89 17.10
C MET A 393 18.06 -4.34 18.38
N LYS A 394 17.22 -3.92 19.33
CA LYS A 394 17.67 -3.31 20.59
C LYS A 394 18.30 -4.30 21.56
N ASP A 395 17.74 -5.51 21.64
CA ASP A 395 18.27 -6.61 22.44
C ASP A 395 18.65 -7.78 21.52
N PRO A 396 19.95 -8.14 21.42
CA PRO A 396 20.40 -9.29 20.64
C PRO A 396 19.76 -10.64 21.03
N ASN A 397 19.12 -10.71 22.20
CA ASN A 397 18.37 -11.90 22.64
C ASN A 397 16.88 -11.87 22.21
N CYS A 398 16.39 -10.74 21.71
CA CYS A 398 15.03 -10.57 21.19
C CYS A 398 15.08 -10.31 19.68
N MET A 399 15.02 -11.41 18.91
CA MET A 399 15.17 -11.39 17.45
C MET A 399 13.90 -11.83 16.70
N SER A 400 12.77 -11.95 17.40
CA SER A 400 11.47 -12.31 16.83
C SER A 400 10.70 -11.06 16.36
N ALA A 401 9.68 -11.24 15.53
CA ALA A 401 8.73 -10.15 15.26
C ALA A 401 8.10 -9.64 16.57
N GLY A 402 7.89 -8.32 16.66
CA GLY A 402 7.42 -7.64 17.87
C GLY A 402 8.51 -7.31 18.89
N CYS A 403 9.78 -7.65 18.63
CA CYS A 403 10.91 -7.17 19.44
C CYS A 403 11.26 -5.72 19.09
N GLU A 404 11.78 -4.97 20.05
CA GLU A 404 12.14 -3.55 19.83
C GLU A 404 13.38 -3.41 18.93
N PHE A 405 13.36 -2.40 18.05
CA PHE A 405 14.50 -1.95 17.26
C PHE A 405 14.99 -0.57 17.70
N THR A 406 16.25 -0.24 17.38
CA THR A 406 16.80 1.10 17.60
C THR A 406 16.72 1.94 16.33
N ASP A 407 17.13 1.37 15.19
CA ASP A 407 17.25 2.00 13.89
C ASP A 407 17.01 0.98 12.76
N GLY A 408 17.13 1.41 11.50
CA GLY A 408 17.21 0.48 10.36
C GLY A 408 18.45 -0.40 10.43
N ALA A 409 18.40 -1.59 9.83
CA ALA A 409 19.61 -2.39 9.63
C ALA A 409 20.61 -1.64 8.74
N LYS A 410 21.88 -2.03 8.80
CA LYS A 410 22.92 -1.49 7.91
C LYS A 410 22.48 -1.66 6.45
N GLY A 411 22.69 -0.62 5.64
CA GLY A 411 22.39 -0.67 4.21
C GLY A 411 23.17 -1.80 3.53
N GLY A 412 22.53 -2.45 2.57
CA GLY A 412 23.15 -3.49 1.77
C GLY A 412 24.30 -2.95 0.92
N GLU A 413 25.19 -3.84 0.45
CA GLU A 413 26.37 -3.48 -0.34
C GLU A 413 26.02 -2.76 -1.65
N CYS A 414 24.88 -3.11 -2.25
CA CYS A 414 24.45 -2.61 -3.56
C CYS A 414 23.39 -1.53 -3.44
N THR A 415 22.35 -1.77 -2.64
CA THR A 415 21.23 -0.81 -2.44
C THR A 415 21.62 0.34 -1.53
N GLY A 416 22.60 0.16 -0.64
CA GLY A 416 23.19 1.21 0.19
C GLY A 416 22.24 1.89 1.18
N THR A 417 20.99 1.45 1.27
CA THR A 417 19.92 2.17 1.98
C THR A 417 19.65 1.51 3.34
N PRO A 418 19.94 2.19 4.46
CA PRO A 418 19.62 1.62 5.78
C PRO A 418 18.14 1.29 5.93
N GLY A 419 17.86 0.13 6.51
CA GLY A 419 16.50 -0.36 6.74
C GLY A 419 15.79 -0.99 5.52
N VAL A 420 16.48 -1.12 4.38
CA VAL A 420 15.97 -1.79 3.17
C VAL A 420 17.06 -2.70 2.60
N LEU A 421 16.67 -3.90 2.18
CA LEU A 421 17.56 -4.83 1.49
C LEU A 421 16.85 -5.44 0.28
N SER A 422 17.50 -5.48 -0.87
CA SER A 422 17.03 -6.25 -2.03
C SER A 422 16.98 -7.74 -1.71
N VAL A 423 16.14 -8.53 -2.39
CA VAL A 423 16.16 -9.99 -2.24
C VAL A 423 17.54 -10.56 -2.60
N ALA A 424 18.21 -10.01 -3.61
CA ALA A 424 19.57 -10.41 -3.97
C ALA A 424 20.56 -10.28 -2.77
N GLU A 425 20.45 -9.20 -1.99
CA GLU A 425 21.27 -8.99 -0.79
C GLU A 425 20.86 -9.92 0.37
N ILE A 426 19.55 -10.14 0.55
CA ILE A 426 19.04 -11.03 1.58
C ILE A 426 19.49 -12.47 1.32
N ASN A 427 19.39 -12.95 0.07
CA ASN A 427 19.89 -14.26 -0.35
C ASN A 427 21.40 -14.41 -0.08
N LYS A 428 22.18 -13.34 -0.30
CA LYS A 428 23.61 -13.31 0.03
C LYS A 428 23.84 -13.42 1.54
N ILE A 429 23.06 -12.74 2.37
CA ILE A 429 23.12 -12.85 3.85
C ILE A 429 22.83 -14.28 4.29
N ILE A 430 21.77 -14.90 3.75
CA ILE A 430 21.41 -16.29 4.06
C ILE A 430 22.56 -17.24 3.69
N LYS A 431 23.12 -17.08 2.48
CA LYS A 431 24.26 -17.89 2.00
C LYS A 431 25.50 -17.73 2.89
N ASN A 432 25.67 -16.58 3.53
CA ASN A 432 26.77 -16.28 4.44
C ASN A 432 26.48 -16.71 5.91
N GLY A 433 25.39 -17.43 6.16
CA GLY A 433 25.08 -18.00 7.48
C GLY A 433 24.01 -17.24 8.27
N GLY A 434 23.29 -16.30 7.65
CA GLY A 434 22.11 -15.68 8.24
C GLY A 434 21.08 -16.74 8.67
N LYS A 435 20.53 -16.60 9.88
CA LYS A 435 19.54 -17.52 10.42
C LYS A 435 18.17 -17.17 9.88
N VAL A 436 17.51 -18.14 9.25
CA VAL A 436 16.14 -17.98 8.71
C VAL A 436 15.13 -18.60 9.67
N THR A 437 14.06 -17.86 9.95
CA THR A 437 12.86 -18.34 10.65
C THR A 437 11.61 -18.02 9.84
N TYR A 438 10.58 -18.84 10.00
CA TYR A 438 9.29 -18.64 9.35
C TYR A 438 8.26 -18.13 10.35
N ASP A 439 7.66 -16.99 10.04
CA ASP A 439 6.47 -16.51 10.75
C ASP A 439 5.23 -17.01 10.01
N ALA A 440 4.57 -18.03 10.59
CA ALA A 440 3.43 -18.67 9.98
C ALA A 440 2.17 -17.78 9.97
N ALA A 441 2.03 -16.87 10.94
CA ALA A 441 0.87 -15.98 11.01
C ALA A 441 0.99 -14.89 9.93
N ALA A 442 2.17 -14.27 9.84
CA ALA A 442 2.43 -13.24 8.85
C ALA A 442 2.71 -13.79 7.44
N ALA A 443 2.99 -15.09 7.32
CA ALA A 443 3.44 -15.74 6.10
C ALA A 443 4.64 -15.03 5.48
N VAL A 444 5.72 -14.86 6.27
CA VAL A 444 6.98 -14.24 5.83
C VAL A 444 8.19 -15.01 6.36
N LYS A 445 9.35 -14.79 5.76
CA LYS A 445 10.64 -15.17 6.34
C LYS A 445 11.23 -14.02 7.11
N ILE A 446 11.87 -14.35 8.23
CA ILE A 446 12.68 -13.44 9.04
C ILE A 446 14.11 -13.97 8.98
N VAL A 447 15.05 -13.12 8.60
CA VAL A 447 16.49 -13.44 8.58
C VAL A 447 17.21 -12.58 9.60
N THR A 448 18.08 -13.19 10.39
CA THR A 448 18.90 -12.50 11.39
C THR A 448 20.38 -12.83 11.26
N TRP A 449 21.25 -11.84 11.45
CA TRP A 449 22.71 -11.98 11.26
C TRP A 449 23.53 -11.01 12.12
N ASP A 450 24.86 -11.15 12.05
CA ASP A 450 25.90 -10.49 12.86
C ASP A 450 25.72 -10.71 14.37
N THR A 451 24.73 -10.05 14.96
CA THR A 451 24.27 -10.21 16.35
C THR A 451 22.90 -9.55 16.56
N ASP A 452 22.61 -8.48 15.82
CA ASP A 452 21.49 -7.58 16.06
C ASP A 452 20.78 -7.15 14.77
N GLN A 453 21.12 -7.72 13.62
CA GLN A 453 20.49 -7.34 12.36
C GLN A 453 19.33 -8.27 12.05
N TRP A 454 18.23 -7.70 11.55
CA TRP A 454 16.97 -8.37 11.29
C TRP A 454 16.39 -7.89 9.97
N VAL A 455 15.81 -8.78 9.17
CA VAL A 455 15.03 -8.42 7.98
C VAL A 455 13.85 -9.37 7.82
N SER A 456 12.66 -8.83 7.54
CA SER A 456 11.53 -9.61 7.04
C SER A 456 11.44 -9.47 5.54
N PHE A 457 11.19 -10.57 4.85
CA PHE A 457 11.00 -10.59 3.40
C PHE A 457 10.17 -11.80 2.97
N ASP A 458 9.81 -11.83 1.69
CA ASP A 458 9.19 -12.98 1.06
C ASP A 458 10.23 -13.88 0.40
N ASP A 459 10.07 -15.19 0.54
CA ASP A 459 10.83 -16.18 -0.22
C ASP A 459 9.90 -17.00 -1.14
N VAL A 460 10.45 -18.04 -1.78
CA VAL A 460 9.71 -18.93 -2.68
C VAL A 460 8.45 -19.51 -2.02
N GLU A 461 8.52 -19.90 -0.74
CA GLU A 461 7.39 -20.49 -0.02
C GLU A 461 6.31 -19.44 0.25
N THR A 462 6.70 -18.26 0.74
CA THR A 462 5.74 -17.24 1.16
C THR A 462 5.12 -16.50 -0.02
N LEU A 463 5.88 -16.28 -1.11
CA LEU A 463 5.32 -15.81 -2.37
C LEU A 463 4.23 -16.73 -2.90
N LYS A 464 4.45 -18.05 -2.84
CA LYS A 464 3.44 -19.02 -3.25
C LYS A 464 2.18 -18.87 -2.40
N ILE A 465 2.31 -18.76 -1.08
CA ILE A 465 1.18 -18.56 -0.16
C ILE A 465 0.40 -17.29 -0.53
N LYS A 466 1.09 -16.19 -0.85
CA LYS A 466 0.46 -14.91 -1.21
C LYS A 466 -0.21 -14.95 -2.58
N GLN A 467 0.35 -15.66 -3.56
CA GLN A 467 -0.32 -15.86 -4.84
C GLN A 467 -1.54 -16.77 -4.72
N ASP A 468 -1.46 -17.84 -3.92
CA ASP A 468 -2.60 -18.70 -3.62
C ASP A 468 -3.69 -17.90 -2.87
N TYR A 469 -3.29 -16.99 -1.98
CA TYR A 469 -4.19 -16.05 -1.33
C TYR A 469 -4.87 -15.12 -2.33
N ALA A 470 -4.13 -14.53 -3.28
CA ALA A 470 -4.69 -13.68 -4.34
C ALA A 470 -5.73 -14.43 -5.18
N ASN A 471 -5.41 -15.67 -5.57
CA ASN A 471 -6.31 -16.57 -6.29
C ASN A 471 -7.59 -16.89 -5.51
N ARG A 472 -7.47 -17.15 -4.21
CA ARG A 472 -8.61 -17.37 -3.31
C ARG A 472 -9.47 -16.11 -3.18
N ARG A 473 -8.87 -14.92 -3.19
CA ARG A 473 -9.59 -13.64 -3.12
C ARG A 473 -10.12 -13.15 -4.48
N CYS A 474 -10.12 -14.00 -5.50
CA CYS A 474 -10.58 -13.66 -6.85
C CYS A 474 -9.83 -12.48 -7.49
N LEU A 475 -8.60 -12.20 -7.05
CA LEU A 475 -7.81 -11.08 -7.58
C LEU A 475 -7.44 -11.32 -9.04
N GLY A 476 -7.37 -10.25 -9.82
CA GLY A 476 -7.07 -10.29 -11.26
C GLY A 476 -5.60 -10.52 -11.58
N GLY A 477 -4.72 -10.26 -10.61
CA GLY A 477 -3.29 -10.37 -10.86
C GLY A 477 -2.39 -10.16 -9.65
N THR A 478 -1.11 -10.04 -9.96
CA THR A 478 -0.05 -9.66 -9.03
C THR A 478 0.81 -8.56 -9.67
N MET A 479 1.36 -7.66 -8.86
CA MET A 479 2.46 -6.78 -9.25
C MET A 479 3.67 -6.97 -8.34
N VAL A 480 4.87 -6.84 -8.88
CA VAL A 480 6.12 -6.95 -8.12
C VAL A 480 6.82 -5.60 -8.06
N TRP A 481 7.26 -5.22 -6.86
CA TRP A 481 8.16 -4.09 -6.63
C TRP A 481 9.47 -4.61 -6.03
N ALA A 482 10.61 -4.59 -6.72
CA ALA A 482 10.78 -4.28 -8.14
C ALA A 482 11.61 -5.38 -8.82
N ILE A 483 11.50 -5.47 -10.14
CA ILE A 483 12.16 -6.51 -10.95
C ILE A 483 13.67 -6.54 -10.68
N ASP A 484 14.28 -5.37 -10.60
CA ASP A 484 15.73 -5.19 -10.49
C ASP A 484 16.28 -5.38 -9.06
N LEU A 485 15.42 -5.70 -8.08
CA LEU A 485 15.82 -6.10 -6.72
C LEU A 485 15.95 -7.62 -6.55
N ASP A 486 15.56 -8.38 -7.59
CA ASP A 486 15.64 -9.84 -7.63
C ASP A 486 16.94 -10.32 -8.27
N ASP A 487 17.46 -11.47 -7.82
CA ASP A 487 18.57 -12.21 -8.44
C ASP A 487 18.06 -13.30 -9.41
N GLY A 488 16.75 -13.27 -9.71
CA GLY A 488 16.02 -14.23 -10.50
C GLY A 488 15.34 -15.32 -9.67
N SER A 489 15.62 -15.41 -8.37
CA SER A 489 14.97 -16.41 -7.50
C SER A 489 13.47 -16.18 -7.37
N MET A 490 13.04 -14.92 -7.24
CA MET A 490 11.65 -14.57 -6.95
C MET A 490 10.76 -14.66 -8.18
N ILE A 491 11.21 -14.15 -9.33
CA ILE A 491 10.44 -14.25 -10.57
C ILE A 491 10.30 -15.70 -11.06
N ASN A 492 11.33 -16.52 -10.86
CA ASN A 492 11.25 -17.96 -11.17
C ASN A 492 10.26 -18.68 -10.25
N ALA A 493 10.24 -18.32 -8.96
CA ALA A 493 9.27 -18.84 -8.00
C ALA A 493 7.83 -18.47 -8.37
N LEU A 494 7.58 -17.18 -8.61
CA LEU A 494 6.28 -16.67 -9.04
C LEU A 494 5.85 -17.33 -10.35
N GLY A 495 6.77 -17.38 -11.33
CA GLY A 495 6.57 -18.01 -12.62
C GLY A 495 6.23 -19.49 -12.55
N SER A 496 6.85 -20.23 -11.63
CA SER A 496 6.61 -21.66 -11.44
C SER A 496 5.26 -21.97 -10.79
N ASN A 497 4.66 -21.03 -10.06
CA ASN A 497 3.35 -21.20 -9.44
C ASN A 497 2.19 -20.71 -10.32
N LEU A 498 2.47 -19.98 -11.40
CA LEU A 498 1.50 -19.63 -12.44
C LEU A 498 1.03 -20.87 -13.21
N ASN A 499 -0.27 -20.95 -13.48
CA ASN A 499 -0.89 -21.96 -14.34
C ASN A 499 -1.03 -21.48 -15.81
N ARG A 500 -0.08 -20.66 -16.26
CA ARG A 500 0.09 -20.33 -17.69
C ARG A 500 1.51 -20.67 -18.11
N PRO A 501 1.71 -21.16 -19.36
CA PRO A 501 3.04 -21.44 -19.85
C PRO A 501 3.87 -20.15 -19.88
N LYS A 502 5.18 -20.28 -19.63
CA LYS A 502 6.13 -19.19 -19.89
C LYS A 502 5.96 -18.73 -21.35
N ALA A 503 5.79 -17.42 -21.55
CA ALA A 503 5.61 -16.88 -22.89
C ALA A 503 6.87 -17.10 -23.75
N VAL A 504 6.66 -17.26 -25.05
CA VAL A 504 7.76 -17.45 -26.01
C VAL A 504 8.56 -16.15 -26.13
N VAL A 505 9.87 -16.24 -25.94
CA VAL A 505 10.80 -15.13 -26.13
C VAL A 505 11.64 -15.39 -27.38
N ALA A 506 11.79 -14.39 -28.25
CA ALA A 506 12.44 -14.55 -29.55
C ALA A 506 13.89 -15.10 -29.47
N GLU A 507 14.61 -14.81 -28.39
CA GLU A 507 15.95 -15.36 -28.15
C GLU A 507 15.93 -16.88 -27.88
N ASP A 508 14.86 -17.41 -27.28
CA ASP A 508 14.66 -18.85 -27.07
C ASP A 508 14.43 -19.60 -28.39
N VAL A 509 13.96 -18.91 -29.42
CA VAL A 509 13.70 -19.48 -30.76
C VAL A 509 14.99 -19.65 -31.56
N VAL A 510 16.02 -18.83 -31.32
CA VAL A 510 17.33 -18.94 -31.98
C VAL A 510 18.17 -20.08 -31.38
N GLY A 511 17.86 -20.50 -30.15
CA GLY A 511 18.46 -21.67 -29.48
C GLY A 511 17.91 -23.02 -29.95
N TRP A 512 16.84 -23.05 -30.76
CA TRP A 512 16.40 -24.27 -31.43
C TRP A 512 17.41 -24.64 -32.52
N LYS A 513 18.36 -25.51 -32.16
CA LYS A 513 19.18 -26.22 -33.14
C LYS A 513 18.22 -26.85 -34.16
N TRP A 514 18.37 -26.47 -35.42
CA TRP A 514 17.78 -27.17 -36.55
C TRP A 514 18.45 -28.54 -36.73
N ASP A 515 18.40 -29.40 -35.71
CA ASP A 515 18.74 -30.80 -35.85
C ASP A 515 17.51 -31.52 -36.41
N GLN A 516 17.46 -31.54 -37.74
CA GLN A 516 17.08 -32.65 -38.63
C GLN A 516 16.45 -32.10 -39.93
N GLY A 517 17.29 -31.90 -40.95
CA GLY A 517 16.90 -32.23 -42.32
C GLY A 517 16.26 -31.15 -43.20
N TYR A 518 16.48 -29.85 -42.98
CA TYR A 518 16.07 -28.85 -43.98
C TYR A 518 17.13 -28.71 -45.09
N ASN A 519 16.90 -29.35 -46.24
CA ASN A 519 17.70 -29.21 -47.46
C ASN A 519 17.14 -28.05 -48.30
N PRO A 520 17.85 -26.92 -48.48
CA PRO A 520 17.33 -25.74 -49.18
C PRO A 520 17.09 -25.96 -50.70
N GLY A 521 17.50 -27.11 -51.25
CA GLY A 521 17.44 -27.39 -52.69
C GLY A 521 16.11 -27.94 -53.24
N VAL A 522 15.10 -28.22 -52.39
CA VAL A 522 13.87 -28.92 -52.83
C VAL A 522 12.65 -28.00 -52.99
N ALA A 523 12.70 -26.77 -52.45
CA ALA A 523 11.56 -25.83 -52.50
C ALA A 523 11.41 -25.07 -53.84
N GLN A 524 12.32 -25.24 -54.81
CA GLN A 524 12.28 -24.52 -56.10
C GLN A 524 11.90 -25.37 -57.33
N ARG A 525 11.45 -26.63 -57.16
CA ARG A 525 11.00 -27.49 -58.27
C ARG A 525 9.55 -27.99 -58.19
N ARG A 526 8.70 -27.38 -57.37
CA ARG A 526 7.25 -27.63 -57.37
C ARG A 526 6.47 -26.34 -57.58
N LYS A 527 6.67 -25.72 -58.74
CA LYS A 527 5.75 -24.70 -59.30
C LYS A 527 5.81 -24.58 -60.83
N ARG A 528 6.24 -25.66 -61.48
CA ARG A 528 6.09 -25.93 -62.92
C ARG A 528 5.83 -27.43 -63.00
N GLU A 529 4.79 -27.83 -63.72
CA GLU A 529 4.19 -29.18 -63.73
C GLU A 529 3.16 -29.42 -62.62
N GLU A 530 2.09 -28.64 -62.65
CA GLU A 530 0.70 -29.10 -62.53
C GLU A 530 -0.22 -27.90 -62.83
N LEU A 531 -0.80 -27.94 -64.04
CA LEU A 531 -2.00 -27.25 -64.55
C LEU A 531 -2.21 -25.75 -64.26
#